data_AF-A0A0S2W0L4-F1
#
_entry.id   AF-A0A0S2W0L4-F1
#
_cell.length_a   1.000
_cell.length_b   1.000
_cell.length_c   1.000
_cell.angle_alpha   90.00
_cell.angle_beta   90.00
_cell.angle_gamma   90.00
#
_symmetry.space_group_name_H-M   'P 1'
#
loop_
_entity.id
_entity.type
_entity.pdbx_description
1 polymer ?
#
loop_
_entity_poly.entity_id
_entity_poly.type
_entity_poly.pdbx_seq_one_letter_code
_entity_poly.pdbx_strand_id
1 'polypeptide(L)' 'MFGEKKKKEEPRFVETMVPSKGGCFTRILVDTENGIQYLFVDSSEGGGLTVMVDEDGKPLINEAYRRKTE' A
#
# COMPACT_ATOMS: atom_id res chain seq x y z
N MET A 1 -38.40 -7.69 -7.10
CA MET A 1 -37.57 -6.85 -6.22
C MET A 1 -36.13 -6.99 -6.69
N PHE A 2 -35.58 -5.96 -7.35
CA PHE A 2 -34.20 -5.99 -7.82
C PHE A 2 -33.29 -5.65 -6.64
N GLY A 3 -32.47 -6.60 -6.20
CA GLY A 3 -31.44 -6.37 -5.19
C GLY A 3 -30.47 -5.33 -5.72
N GLU A 4 -30.28 -4.25 -4.96
CA GLU A 4 -29.26 -3.26 -5.23
C GLU A 4 -27.91 -3.98 -5.32
N LYS A 5 -27.27 -3.88 -6.49
CA LYS A 5 -25.89 -4.35 -6.66
C LYS A 5 -25.03 -3.50 -5.73
N LYS A 6 -24.56 -4.08 -4.62
CA LYS A 6 -23.57 -3.43 -3.75
C LYS A 6 -22.39 -2.99 -4.63
N LYS A 7 -22.09 -1.69 -4.63
CA LYS A 7 -20.86 -1.18 -5.27
C LYS A 7 -19.69 -1.92 -4.64
N LYS A 8 -18.81 -2.47 -5.47
CA LYS A 8 -17.59 -3.12 -5.02
C LYS A 8 -16.69 -2.03 -4.47
N GLU A 9 -16.57 -1.95 -3.15
CA GLU A 9 -15.66 -1.00 -2.49
C GLU A 9 -14.23 -1.40 -2.88
N GLU A 10 -13.48 -0.47 -3.46
CA GLU A 10 -12.06 -0.69 -3.75
C GLU A 10 -11.29 -0.76 -2.43
N PRO A 11 -10.28 -1.66 -2.32
CA PRO A 11 -9.50 -1.75 -1.10
C PRO A 11 -8.71 -0.46 -0.87
N ARG A 12 -8.65 -0.03 0.41
CA ARG A 12 -7.83 1.14 0.80
C ARG A 12 -6.34 0.93 0.53
N PHE A 13 -5.84 -0.30 0.63
CA PHE A 13 -4.44 -0.61 0.38
C PHE A 13 -4.30 -1.50 -0.85
N VAL A 14 -3.43 -1.09 -1.77
CA VAL A 14 -3.04 -1.89 -2.93
C VAL A 14 -1.59 -2.32 -2.81
N GLU A 15 -1.29 -3.55 -3.22
CA GLU A 15 0.05 -4.13 -3.16
C GLU A 15 0.78 -3.92 -4.49
N THR A 16 2.00 -3.38 -4.42
CA THR A 16 2.94 -3.42 -5.53
C THR A 16 3.93 -4.56 -5.31
N MET A 17 4.05 -5.43 -6.33
CA MET A 17 4.79 -6.68 -6.23
C MET A 17 6.29 -6.41 -6.09
N VAL A 18 6.90 -6.89 -5.00
CA VAL A 18 8.35 -6.91 -4.83
C VAL A 18 8.79 -8.38 -4.88
N PRO A 19 9.81 -8.74 -5.67
CA PRO A 19 10.28 -10.12 -5.75
C PRO A 19 10.83 -10.59 -4.39
N SER A 20 10.18 -11.59 -3.79
CA SER A 20 10.64 -12.24 -2.56
C SER A 20 11.69 -13.31 -2.88
N LYS A 21 12.81 -13.34 -2.14
CA LYS A 21 13.78 -14.45 -2.16
C LYS A 21 13.89 -15.07 -0.77
N GLY A 22 13.47 -16.33 -0.65
CA GLY A 22 13.67 -17.19 0.51
C GLY A 22 12.87 -16.77 1.75
N GLY A 23 11.76 -17.45 2.03
CA GLY A 23 11.01 -17.44 3.31
C GLY A 23 10.45 -16.11 3.84
N CYS A 24 10.98 -14.99 3.36
CA CYS A 24 10.66 -13.63 3.75
C CYS A 24 9.95 -12.95 2.58
N PHE A 25 8.82 -12.33 2.89
CA PHE A 25 8.00 -11.58 1.94
C PHE A 25 8.21 -10.11 2.19
N THR A 26 8.44 -9.38 1.12
CA THR A 26 8.50 -7.92 1.14
C THR A 26 7.44 -7.41 0.18
N ARG A 27 6.68 -6.41 0.61
CA ARG A 27 5.59 -5.80 -0.17
C ARG A 27 5.64 -4.30 -0.01
N ILE A 28 5.31 -3.58 -1.07
CA ILE A 28 4.99 -2.15 -0.96
C ILE A 28 3.48 -2.03 -0.96
N LEU A 29 2.93 -1.47 0.11
CA LEU A 29 1.51 -1.14 0.21
C LEU A 29 1.32 0.35 -0.09
N VAL A 30 0.37 0.68 -0.95
CA VAL A 30 0.00 2.07 -1.25
C VAL A 30 -1.38 2.33 -0.66
N ASP A 31 -1.51 3.35 0.19
CA ASP A 31 -2.80 3.85 0.66
C ASP A 31 -3.47 4.66 -0.46
N THR A 32 -4.58 4.17 -0.99
CA THR A 32 -5.28 4.76 -2.13
C THR A 32 -5.97 6.09 -1.79
N GLU A 33 -6.10 6.43 -0.50
CA GLU A 33 -6.71 7.69 -0.06
C GLU A 33 -5.71 8.87 -0.09
N ASN A 34 -4.41 8.62 -0.05
CA ASN A 34 -3.38 9.67 0.08
C ASN A 34 -2.09 9.42 -0.71
N GLY A 35 -1.91 8.22 -1.26
CA GLY A 35 -0.74 7.80 -2.02
C GLY A 35 0.49 7.45 -1.17
N ILE A 36 0.41 7.47 0.17
CA ILE A 36 1.53 7.12 1.05
C ILE A 36 1.88 5.66 0.87
N GLN A 37 3.18 5.39 0.80
CA GLN A 37 3.74 4.05 0.62
C GLN A 37 4.31 3.49 1.91
N TYR A 38 4.09 2.20 2.12
CA TYR A 38 4.58 1.45 3.26
C TYR A 38 5.39 0.25 2.79
N LEU A 39 6.54 0.03 3.41
CA LEU A 39 7.28 -1.22 3.29
C LEU A 39 6.76 -2.19 4.35
N PHE A 40 6.13 -3.27 3.89
CA PHE A 40 5.72 -4.38 4.73
C PHE A 40 6.70 -5.54 4.55
N VAL A 41 7.17 -6.09 5.67
CA VAL A 41 8.04 -7.27 5.69
C VAL A 41 7.40 -8.31 6.59
N ASP A 42 7.35 -9.54 6.11
CA ASP A 42 6.87 -10.69 6.86
C ASP A 42 7.82 -11.87 6.71
N SER A 43 8.00 -12.64 7.78
CA SER A 43 8.85 -13.82 7.83
C SER A 43 8.27 -14.81 8.84
N SER A 44 8.76 -16.05 8.83
CA SER A 44 8.32 -17.07 9.79
C SER A 44 8.55 -16.70 11.26
N GLU A 45 9.46 -15.76 11.55
CA GLU A 45 9.82 -15.35 12.92
C GLU A 45 9.24 -13.99 13.31
N GLY A 46 8.48 -13.34 12.42
CA GLY A 46 7.87 -12.04 12.67
C GLY A 46 7.89 -11.12 11.45
N GLY A 47 7.28 -9.95 11.61
CA GLY A 47 7.12 -8.97 10.55
C GLY A 47 7.05 -7.55 11.08
N GLY A 48 6.99 -6.59 10.15
CA GLY A 48 6.97 -5.17 10.45
C GLY A 48 6.42 -4.34 9.31
N LEU A 49 6.01 -3.12 9.65
CA LEU A 49 5.51 -2.13 8.70
C LEU A 49 6.21 -0.80 8.99
N THR A 50 6.72 -0.15 7.96
CA THR A 50 7.27 1.20 8.07
C THR A 50 6.81 2.08 6.91
N VAL A 51 6.60 3.38 7.17
CA VAL A 51 6.36 4.37 6.11
C VAL A 51 7.66 4.55 5.32
N MET A 52 7.55 4.59 3.99
CA MET A 52 8.64 4.98 3.11
C MET A 52 8.73 6.50 3.07
N VAL A 53 9.93 7.05 3.18
CA VAL A 53 10.17 8.50 3.18
C VAL A 53 11.16 8.90 2.08
N ASP A 54 11.08 10.16 1.66
CA ASP A 54 12.07 10.79 0.78
C ASP A 54 13.32 11.27 1.55
N GLU A 55 14.22 11.96 0.86
CA GLU A 55 15.47 12.49 1.42
C GLU A 55 15.27 13.55 2.51
N ASP A 56 14.12 14.22 2.54
CA ASP A 56 13.74 15.20 3.57
C ASP A 56 13.05 14.54 4.77
N GLY A 57 12.80 13.23 4.72
CA GLY A 57 12.03 12.51 5.73
C GLY A 57 10.51 12.69 5.61
N LYS A 58 10.01 13.22 4.49
CA LYS A 58 8.57 13.30 4.22
C LYS A 58 8.06 11.98 3.64
N PRO A 59 6.79 11.61 3.85
CA PRO A 59 6.23 10.39 3.25
C PRO A 59 6.38 10.35 1.73
N LEU A 60 6.90 9.25 1.21
CA LEU A 60 7.05 9.03 -0.22
C LEU A 60 5.67 8.76 -0.84
N ILE A 61 5.29 9.59 -1.81
CA ILE A 61 3.98 9.53 -2.45
C ILE A 61 4.05 8.75 -3.77
N ASN A 62 3.15 7.79 -3.93
CA ASN A 62 2.86 7.19 -5.23
C ASN A 62 1.95 8.12 -6.03
N GLU A 63 2.48 8.73 -7.09
CA GLU A 63 1.77 9.73 -7.90
C GLU A 63 0.50 9.20 -8.58
N ALA A 64 0.38 7.88 -8.80
CA ALA A 64 -0.86 7.28 -9.33
C ALA A 64 -2.04 7.39 -8.35
N TYR A 65 -1.76 7.54 -7.05
CA TYR A 65 -2.74 7.60 -5.96
C TYR A 65 -2.68 8.93 -5.19
N ARG A 66 -1.91 9.91 -5.71
CA ARG A 66 -1.86 11.24 -5.10
C ARG A 66 -3.23 11.90 -5.22
N ARG A 67 -3.77 12.35 -4.09
CA ARG A 67 -4.96 13.22 -4.13
C ARG A 67 -4.63 14.47 -4.92
N LYS A 68 -5.31 14.65 -6.05
CA LYS A 68 -5.36 15.94 -6.73
C LYS A 68 -6.22 16.83 -5.85
N THR A 69 -5.61 17.82 -5.22
CA THR A 69 -6.37 18.95 -4.66
C THR A 69 -7.07 19.63 -5.84
N GLU A 70 -8.40 19.56 -5.85
CA GLU A 70 -9.25 20.39 -6.71
C GLU A 70 -9.04 21.88 -6.44
#